data_AF-A0AAN8X4V2-F1
#
_entry.id   AF-A0AAN8X4V2-F1
#
_cell.length_a   1.000
_cell.length_b   1.000
_cell.length_c   1.000
_cell.angle_alpha   90.00
_cell.angle_beta   90.00
_cell.angle_gamma   90.00
#
_symmetry.space_group_name_H-M   'P 1'
#
loop_
_entity.id
_entity.type
_entity.pdbx_description
1 polymer ?
#
loop_
_entity_poly.entity_id
_entity_poly.type
_entity_poly.pdbx_seq_one_letter_code
_entity_poly.pdbx_strand_id
1 'polypeptide(L)'
;VVGVLPDPPHVLDHYVPILISERVLNRGDHWDLTTQQVLPYIDGYSHIAKIAASADVESNLVKACVENLLYYNQVKLLPIFQYSNVYTVTSGIQKLYSCHELQEECQRTVSKNIAILPQMTHILMLYCSMTYGVTVRDLCIRYNPQSLNIDEPKLVQFGLLNDLIQRLHQYPIRLLPDDQNYASSRQSAVHKLCNGLHSYDEICCKLGITHKELNDQIERETNIIVLWK
;
A
#
# COMPACT_ATOMS: atom_id res chain seq x y z
N VAL A 1 -6.07 -24.19 24.90
CA VAL A 1 -5.18 -23.02 25.02
C VAL A 1 -5.69 -21.99 24.04
N VAL A 2 -6.43 -20.99 24.53
CA VAL A 2 -6.93 -19.89 23.68
C VAL A 2 -5.70 -19.07 23.32
N GLY A 3 -5.20 -19.24 22.10
CA GLY A 3 -4.09 -18.45 21.58
C GLY A 3 -4.59 -17.02 21.43
N VAL A 4 -4.29 -16.18 22.41
CA VAL A 4 -4.44 -14.73 22.28
C VAL A 4 -3.45 -14.32 21.21
N LEU A 5 -3.94 -13.99 20.02
CA LEU A 5 -3.09 -13.38 18.99
C LEU A 5 -2.64 -12.02 19.53
N PRO A 6 -1.41 -11.59 19.21
CA PRO A 6 -0.89 -10.31 19.68
C PRO A 6 -1.81 -9.15 19.29
N ASP A 7 -1.78 -8.07 20.08
CA ASP A 7 -2.58 -6.87 19.84
C ASP A 7 -2.49 -6.45 18.36
N PRO A 8 -3.64 -6.15 17.71
CA PRO A 8 -3.65 -5.88 16.28
C PRO A 8 -2.75 -4.68 15.98
N PRO A 9 -1.94 -4.74 14.90
CA PRO A 9 -1.14 -3.60 14.49
C PRO A 9 -2.07 -2.43 14.19
N HIS A 10 -1.73 -1.24 14.70
CA HIS A 10 -2.52 -0.04 14.50
C HIS A 10 -2.75 0.22 13.01
N VAL A 11 -4.00 0.20 12.61
CA VAL A 11 -4.36 0.40 11.22
C VAL A 11 -4.48 1.90 10.95
N LEU A 12 -3.62 2.40 10.08
CA LEU A 12 -3.60 3.80 9.65
C LEU A 12 -4.58 4.02 8.49
N ASP A 13 -5.10 5.25 8.38
CA ASP A 13 -6.17 5.61 7.45
C ASP A 13 -5.78 5.44 5.96
N HIS A 14 -4.48 5.37 5.66
CA HIS A 14 -3.93 5.20 4.31
C HIS A 14 -3.77 3.74 3.87
N TYR A 15 -3.97 2.77 4.77
CA TYR A 15 -3.93 1.35 4.38
C TYR A 15 -5.16 0.96 3.58
N VAL A 16 -4.95 -0.01 2.69
CA VAL A 16 -5.96 -0.62 1.83
C VAL A 16 -6.18 -2.05 2.28
N PRO A 17 -7.34 -2.37 2.89
CA PRO A 17 -7.67 -3.73 3.25
C PRO A 17 -8.01 -4.54 2.01
N ILE A 18 -7.52 -5.78 1.95
CA ILE A 18 -7.90 -6.76 0.94
C ILE A 18 -8.37 -8.05 1.61
N LEU A 19 -9.51 -8.58 1.16
CA LEU A 19 -10.04 -9.86 1.61
C LEU A 19 -9.20 -11.01 1.03
N ILE A 20 -8.69 -11.88 1.91
CA ILE A 20 -7.96 -13.10 1.51
C ILE A 20 -8.95 -14.24 1.29
N SER A 21 -10.07 -14.22 2.01
CA SER A 21 -11.07 -15.28 2.01
C SER A 21 -12.45 -14.72 1.68
N GLU A 22 -12.96 -15.03 0.48
CA GLU A 22 -14.36 -14.76 0.11
C GLU A 22 -15.36 -15.50 1.01
N ARG A 23 -14.89 -16.47 1.81
CA ARG A 23 -15.69 -17.18 2.83
C ARG A 23 -16.30 -16.24 3.88
N VAL A 24 -15.72 -15.06 4.07
CA VAL A 24 -16.23 -14.04 4.99
C VAL A 24 -17.57 -13.48 4.49
N LEU A 25 -17.71 -13.27 3.18
CA LEU A 25 -18.96 -12.84 2.55
C LEU A 25 -20.07 -13.86 2.77
N ASN A 26 -19.73 -15.15 2.72
CA ASN A 26 -20.69 -16.26 2.87
C ASN A 26 -21.11 -16.52 4.32
N ARG A 27 -20.42 -15.96 5.32
CA ARG A 27 -20.73 -16.09 6.75
C ARG A 27 -21.26 -14.78 7.35
N GLY A 28 -21.91 -13.95 6.54
CA GLY A 28 -22.42 -12.63 6.91
C GLY A 28 -23.16 -12.59 8.26
N ASP A 29 -23.98 -13.61 8.55
CA ASP A 29 -24.83 -13.69 9.76
C ASP A 29 -24.07 -13.73 11.10
N HIS A 30 -22.77 -14.04 11.12
CA HIS A 30 -22.01 -14.11 12.37
C HIS A 30 -21.21 -12.82 12.67
N TRP A 31 -21.22 -11.85 11.76
CA TRP A 31 -20.46 -10.62 11.88
C TRP A 31 -21.32 -9.48 12.42
N ASP A 32 -20.70 -8.58 13.18
CA ASP A 32 -21.37 -7.38 13.70
C ASP A 32 -21.91 -6.50 12.56
N LEU A 33 -22.97 -5.73 12.84
CA LEU A 33 -23.64 -4.86 11.86
C LEU A 33 -22.66 -3.92 11.13
N THR A 34 -21.69 -3.36 11.86
CA THR A 34 -20.64 -2.49 11.29
C THR A 34 -19.73 -3.25 10.32
N THR A 35 -19.40 -4.49 10.65
CA THR A 35 -18.57 -5.36 9.79
C THR A 35 -19.31 -5.73 8.51
N GLN A 36 -20.61 -6.04 8.61
CA GLN A 36 -21.45 -6.32 7.45
C GLN A 36 -21.57 -5.12 6.51
N GLN A 37 -21.65 -3.90 7.05
CA GLN A 37 -21.71 -2.67 6.25
C GLN A 37 -20.40 -2.34 5.56
N VAL A 38 -19.26 -2.57 6.21
CA VAL A 38 -17.92 -2.25 5.67
C VAL A 38 -17.46 -3.30 4.65
N LEU A 39 -17.79 -4.58 4.86
CA LEU A 39 -17.35 -5.71 4.02
C LEU A 39 -17.50 -5.51 2.50
N PRO A 40 -18.66 -5.06 1.97
CA PRO A 40 -18.85 -4.91 0.52
C PRO A 40 -17.95 -3.83 -0.09
N TYR A 41 -17.43 -2.91 0.71
CA TYR A 41 -16.53 -1.84 0.25
C TYR A 41 -15.05 -2.22 0.33
N ILE A 42 -14.71 -3.39 0.88
CA ILE A 42 -13.34 -3.91 0.91
C ILE A 42 -13.02 -4.56 -0.44
N ASP A 43 -12.65 -3.72 -1.41
CA ASP A 43 -12.32 -4.09 -2.78
C ASP A 43 -10.83 -4.39 -3.01
N GLY A 44 -9.96 -4.07 -2.04
CA GLY A 44 -8.51 -4.17 -2.18
C GLY A 44 -7.84 -3.00 -2.92
N TYR A 45 -8.59 -1.93 -3.22
CA TYR A 45 -8.08 -0.70 -3.86
C TYR A 45 -8.37 0.57 -3.04
N SER A 46 -9.50 0.58 -2.34
CA SER A 46 -9.97 1.71 -1.56
C SER A 46 -9.31 1.72 -0.19
N HIS A 47 -8.73 2.86 0.18
CA HIS A 47 -8.14 3.06 1.51
C HIS A 47 -9.24 3.27 2.56
N ILE A 48 -8.90 3.08 3.84
CA ILE A 48 -9.87 3.12 4.94
C ILE A 48 -10.67 4.42 5.00
N ALA A 49 -10.04 5.59 4.79
CA ALA A 49 -10.79 6.85 4.78
C ALA A 49 -11.85 6.93 3.66
N LYS A 50 -11.56 6.36 2.49
CA LYS A 50 -12.52 6.28 1.37
C LYS A 50 -13.63 5.26 1.64
N ILE A 51 -13.28 4.14 2.27
CA ILE A 51 -14.25 3.13 2.68
C ILE A 51 -15.22 3.71 3.71
N ALA A 52 -14.71 4.41 4.73
CA ALA A 52 -15.49 5.11 5.75
C ALA A 52 -16.49 6.10 5.12
N ALA A 53 -16.02 6.92 4.16
CA ALA A 53 -16.88 7.85 3.44
C ALA A 53 -17.93 7.16 2.56
N SER A 54 -17.63 5.99 1.99
CA SER A 54 -18.55 5.26 1.12
C SER A 54 -19.59 4.44 1.91
N ALA A 55 -19.21 3.94 3.08
CA ALA A 55 -20.07 3.18 3.98
C ALA A 55 -20.90 4.07 4.93
N ASP A 56 -20.65 5.39 4.97
CA ASP A 56 -21.23 6.34 5.94
C ASP A 56 -20.96 5.93 7.40
N VAL A 57 -19.74 5.46 7.66
CA VAL A 57 -19.27 5.01 8.99
C VAL A 57 -18.06 5.83 9.40
N GLU A 58 -17.93 6.15 10.68
CA GLU A 58 -16.76 6.86 11.20
C GLU A 58 -15.46 6.06 10.97
N SER A 59 -14.39 6.72 10.51
CA SER A 59 -13.09 6.08 10.21
C SER A 59 -12.52 5.29 11.39
N ASN A 60 -12.78 5.70 12.63
CA ASN A 60 -12.34 4.99 13.83
C ASN A 60 -13.04 3.64 14.00
N LEU A 61 -14.33 3.56 13.67
CA LEU A 61 -15.08 2.30 13.69
C LEU A 61 -14.64 1.37 12.54
N VAL A 62 -14.35 1.93 11.36
CA VAL A 62 -13.81 1.16 10.24
C VAL A 62 -12.43 0.60 10.58
N LYS A 63 -11.56 1.38 11.24
CA LYS A 63 -10.25 0.88 11.73
C LYS A 63 -10.42 -0.27 12.71
N ALA A 64 -11.26 -0.12 13.73
CA ALA A 64 -11.55 -1.19 14.68
C ALA A 64 -12.12 -2.44 14.00
N CYS A 65 -13.00 -2.26 13.01
CA CYS A 65 -13.52 -3.36 12.20
C CYS A 65 -12.42 -4.08 11.42
N VAL A 66 -11.54 -3.34 10.75
CA VAL A 66 -10.44 -3.91 9.96
C VAL A 66 -9.40 -4.58 10.87
N GLU A 67 -9.12 -4.02 12.05
CA GLU A 67 -8.29 -4.63 13.09
C GLU A 67 -8.84 -5.99 13.54
N ASN A 68 -10.16 -6.07 13.78
CA ASN A 68 -10.82 -7.32 14.11
C ASN A 68 -10.73 -8.34 12.96
N LEU A 69 -10.94 -7.91 11.71
CA LEU A 69 -10.81 -8.78 10.54
C LEU A 69 -9.36 -9.27 10.32
N LEU A 70 -8.38 -8.43 10.66
CA LEU A 70 -6.96 -8.78 10.63
C LEU A 70 -6.62 -9.79 11.73
N TYR A 71 -7.17 -9.63 12.94
CA TYR A 71 -7.02 -10.59 14.05
C TYR A 71 -7.47 -12.00 13.63
N TYR A 72 -8.56 -12.12 12.88
CA TYR A 72 -9.04 -13.41 12.37
C TYR A 72 -8.34 -13.89 11.08
N ASN A 73 -7.27 -13.22 10.64
CA ASN A 73 -6.54 -13.49 9.39
C ASN A 73 -7.45 -13.53 8.14
N GLN A 74 -8.54 -12.76 8.15
CA GLN A 74 -9.47 -12.70 7.03
C GLN A 74 -9.10 -11.61 6.01
N VAL A 75 -8.36 -10.59 6.47
CA VAL A 75 -7.92 -9.43 5.70
C VAL A 75 -6.41 -9.29 5.77
N LYS A 76 -5.80 -8.84 4.67
CA LYS A 76 -4.43 -8.33 4.62
C LYS A 76 -4.47 -6.82 4.43
N LEU A 77 -3.51 -6.11 5.01
CA LEU A 77 -3.35 -4.67 4.79
C LEU A 77 -2.28 -4.44 3.73
N LEU A 78 -2.64 -3.72 2.68
CA LEU A 78 -1.74 -3.31 1.63
C LEU A 78 -1.53 -1.80 1.67
N PRO A 79 -0.34 -1.31 1.30
CA PRO A 79 -0.14 0.11 1.06
C PRO A 79 -0.97 0.58 -0.15
N ILE A 80 -1.40 1.85 -0.13
CA ILE A 80 -2.10 2.46 -1.26
C ILE A 80 -1.28 2.39 -2.55
N PHE A 81 -1.93 2.00 -3.64
CA PHE A 81 -1.32 2.02 -4.97
C PHE A 81 -1.31 3.45 -5.53
N GLN A 82 -0.12 3.95 -5.85
CA GLN A 82 0.08 5.21 -6.56
C GLN A 82 1.18 5.03 -7.61
N TYR A 83 1.03 5.67 -8.77
CA TYR A 83 2.02 5.59 -9.85
C TYR A 83 3.38 6.19 -9.47
N SER A 84 3.43 7.09 -8.48
CA SER A 84 4.66 7.66 -7.96
C SER A 84 5.41 6.71 -7.01
N ASN A 85 4.78 5.61 -6.59
CA ASN A 85 5.41 4.67 -5.66
C ASN A 85 6.54 3.91 -6.33
N VAL A 86 7.50 3.51 -5.50
CA VAL A 86 8.61 2.64 -5.86
C VAL A 86 8.42 1.30 -5.16
N TYR A 87 8.58 0.23 -5.91
CA TYR A 87 8.51 -1.15 -5.40
C TYR A 87 9.83 -1.84 -5.69
N THR A 88 10.22 -2.75 -4.81
CA THR A 88 11.40 -3.59 -4.96
C THR A 88 11.02 -5.05 -4.94
N VAL A 89 11.73 -5.85 -5.73
CA VAL A 89 11.58 -7.30 -5.71
C VAL A 89 12.20 -7.89 -4.46
N THR A 90 11.45 -8.78 -3.80
CA THR A 90 11.90 -9.55 -2.65
C THR A 90 12.32 -10.96 -3.10
N SER A 91 13.03 -11.71 -2.26
CA SER A 91 13.38 -13.12 -2.50
C SER A 91 12.16 -14.04 -2.75
N GLY A 92 10.96 -13.58 -2.41
CA GLY A 92 9.69 -14.26 -2.73
C GLY A 92 9.47 -14.53 -4.22
N ILE A 93 10.11 -13.78 -5.13
CA ILE A 93 10.00 -14.02 -6.58
C ILE A 93 10.46 -15.43 -6.99
N GLN A 94 11.35 -16.06 -6.21
CA GLN A 94 11.78 -17.44 -6.45
C GLN A 94 10.62 -18.44 -6.30
N LYS A 95 9.67 -18.16 -5.39
CA LYS A 95 8.46 -18.98 -5.22
C LYS A 95 7.58 -18.89 -6.46
N LEU A 96 7.43 -17.70 -7.04
CA LEU A 96 6.72 -17.53 -8.30
C LEU A 96 7.37 -18.33 -9.44
N TYR A 97 8.71 -18.38 -9.50
CA TYR A 97 9.40 -19.21 -10.50
C TYR A 97 9.22 -20.71 -10.28
N SER A 98 9.14 -21.16 -9.03
CA SER A 98 9.17 -22.59 -8.68
C SER A 98 7.79 -23.26 -8.67
N CYS A 99 6.72 -22.51 -8.39
CA CYS A 99 5.36 -23.03 -8.27
C CYS A 99 4.49 -22.66 -9.48
N HIS A 100 4.10 -23.66 -10.29
CA HIS A 100 3.24 -23.45 -11.46
C HIS A 100 1.82 -23.00 -11.11
N GLU A 101 1.26 -23.46 -9.99
CA GLU A 101 -0.09 -23.05 -9.55
C GLU A 101 -0.16 -21.55 -9.28
N LEU A 102 0.87 -21.01 -8.60
CA LEU A 102 0.97 -19.58 -8.31
C LEU A 102 1.18 -18.75 -9.60
N GLN A 103 1.87 -19.32 -10.59
CA GLN A 103 2.03 -18.71 -11.91
C GLN A 103 0.70 -18.56 -12.64
N GLU A 104 -0.11 -19.62 -12.66
CA GLU A 104 -1.45 -19.55 -13.27
C GLU A 104 -2.35 -18.56 -12.53
N GLU A 105 -2.33 -18.57 -11.20
CA GLU A 105 -3.11 -17.62 -10.40
C GLU A 105 -2.66 -16.17 -10.65
N CYS A 106 -1.35 -15.94 -10.73
CA CYS A 106 -0.79 -14.65 -11.10
C CYS A 106 -1.27 -14.21 -12.50
N GLN A 107 -1.20 -15.09 -13.51
CA GLN A 107 -1.66 -14.74 -14.87
C GLN A 107 -3.15 -14.39 -14.89
N ARG A 108 -3.98 -15.18 -14.20
CA ARG A 108 -5.43 -14.94 -14.14
C ARG A 108 -5.75 -13.62 -13.45
N THR A 109 -5.14 -13.36 -12.30
CA THR A 109 -5.37 -12.14 -11.50
C THR A 109 -4.83 -10.90 -12.20
N VAL A 110 -3.66 -10.98 -12.82
CA VAL A 110 -3.00 -9.84 -13.48
C VAL A 110 -3.59 -9.55 -14.86
N SER A 111 -4.27 -10.52 -15.49
CA SER A 111 -4.86 -10.32 -16.81
C SER A 111 -5.92 -9.21 -16.81
N LYS A 112 -5.75 -8.28 -17.75
CA LYS A 112 -6.76 -7.27 -18.09
C LYS A 112 -7.97 -7.89 -18.77
N ASN A 113 -7.72 -8.90 -19.61
CA ASN A 113 -8.73 -9.64 -20.31
C ASN A 113 -8.58 -11.13 -20.00
N ILE A 114 -9.61 -11.70 -19.36
CA ILE A 114 -9.66 -13.12 -18.99
C ILE A 114 -9.49 -14.03 -20.22
N ALA A 115 -9.82 -13.53 -21.43
CA ALA A 115 -9.68 -14.29 -22.67
C ALA A 115 -8.25 -14.41 -23.20
N ILE A 116 -7.33 -13.49 -22.84
CA ILE A 116 -5.94 -13.51 -23.33
C ILE A 116 -5.00 -13.33 -22.15
N LEU A 117 -4.47 -14.45 -21.67
CA LEU A 117 -3.54 -14.45 -20.55
C LEU A 117 -2.18 -13.87 -20.96
N PRO A 118 -1.60 -12.95 -20.17
CA PRO A 118 -0.25 -12.45 -20.39
C PRO A 118 0.78 -13.57 -20.21
N GLN A 119 1.86 -13.52 -20.98
CA GLN A 119 2.97 -14.46 -20.82
C GLN A 119 3.69 -14.21 -19.47
N MET A 120 4.02 -15.28 -18.76
CA MET A 120 4.75 -15.21 -17.48
C MET A 120 6.10 -14.51 -17.63
N THR A 121 6.77 -14.67 -18.78
CA THR A 121 8.04 -13.99 -19.08
C THR A 121 7.91 -12.47 -19.02
N HIS A 122 6.81 -11.91 -19.52
CA HIS A 122 6.56 -10.47 -19.47
C HIS A 122 6.26 -9.99 -18.04
N ILE A 123 5.51 -10.77 -17.27
CA ILE A 123 5.22 -10.48 -15.86
C ILE A 123 6.53 -10.49 -15.05
N LEU A 124 7.35 -11.52 -15.21
CA LEU A 124 8.65 -11.64 -14.54
C LEU A 124 9.59 -10.52 -14.96
N MET A 125 9.62 -10.15 -16.24
CA MET A 125 10.41 -9.02 -16.72
C MET A 125 9.99 -7.71 -16.03
N LEU A 126 8.68 -7.47 -15.88
CA LEU A 126 8.16 -6.31 -15.15
C LEU A 126 8.59 -6.35 -13.69
N TYR A 127 8.43 -7.48 -13.00
CA TYR A 127 8.91 -7.62 -11.62
C TYR A 127 10.42 -7.37 -11.55
N CYS A 128 11.25 -8.03 -12.35
CA CYS A 128 12.70 -7.84 -12.37
C CYS A 128 13.13 -6.39 -12.68
N SER A 129 12.31 -5.63 -13.40
CA SER A 129 12.57 -4.22 -13.67
C SER A 129 12.25 -3.28 -12.50
N MET A 130 11.48 -3.75 -11.51
CA MET A 130 11.20 -3.02 -10.26
C MET A 130 12.46 -2.99 -9.39
N THR A 131 13.17 -1.88 -9.46
CA THR A 131 14.42 -1.64 -8.74
C THR A 131 14.36 -0.31 -7.98
N TYR A 132 15.36 -0.07 -7.13
CA TYR A 132 15.46 1.19 -6.39
C TYR A 132 15.47 2.39 -7.35
N GLY A 133 14.60 3.37 -7.10
CA GLY A 133 14.52 4.61 -7.87
C GLY A 133 13.73 4.54 -9.19
N VAL A 134 13.15 3.39 -9.55
CA VAL A 134 12.22 3.30 -10.70
C VAL A 134 10.79 3.33 -10.19
N THR A 135 10.03 4.35 -10.57
CA THR A 135 8.61 4.45 -10.18
C THR A 135 7.73 3.55 -11.05
N VAL A 136 6.54 3.17 -10.55
CA VAL A 136 5.56 2.44 -11.37
C VAL A 136 5.21 3.22 -12.64
N ARG A 137 5.16 4.56 -12.57
CA ARG A 137 4.96 5.42 -13.75
C ARG A 137 6.02 5.17 -14.82
N ASP A 138 7.29 5.15 -14.42
CA ASP A 138 8.40 4.94 -15.36
C ASP A 138 8.33 3.55 -15.99
N LEU A 139 7.91 2.53 -15.23
CA LEU A 139 7.67 1.18 -15.73
C LEU A 139 6.54 1.15 -16.76
N CYS A 140 5.42 1.83 -16.48
CA CYS A 140 4.30 1.93 -17.41
C CYS A 140 4.74 2.57 -18.74
N ILE A 141 5.57 3.63 -18.69
CA ILE A 141 6.06 4.31 -19.90
C ILE A 141 7.03 3.43 -20.69
N ARG A 142 7.93 2.72 -20.00
CA ARG A 142 8.98 1.91 -20.67
C ARG A 142 8.45 0.61 -21.28
N TYR A 143 7.61 -0.11 -20.53
CA TYR A 143 7.18 -1.46 -20.91
C TYR A 143 5.75 -1.52 -21.46
N ASN A 144 4.97 -0.45 -21.32
CA ASN A 144 3.58 -0.35 -21.76
C ASN A 144 2.74 -1.61 -21.40
N PRO A 145 2.50 -1.89 -20.11
CA PRO A 145 1.83 -3.10 -19.65
C PRO A 145 0.42 -3.28 -20.24
N GLN A 146 -0.24 -2.19 -20.63
CA GLN A 146 -1.53 -2.24 -21.33
C GLN A 146 -1.46 -2.98 -22.68
N SER A 147 -0.34 -2.87 -23.40
CA SER A 147 -0.12 -3.61 -24.65
C SER A 147 0.15 -5.10 -24.40
N LEU A 148 0.53 -5.46 -23.18
CA LEU A 148 0.84 -6.82 -22.76
C LEU A 148 -0.36 -7.50 -22.07
N ASN A 149 -1.53 -6.87 -22.04
CA ASN A 149 -2.74 -7.30 -21.31
C ASN A 149 -2.53 -7.46 -19.79
N ILE A 150 -1.61 -6.68 -19.22
CA ILE A 150 -1.28 -6.69 -17.80
C ILE A 150 -1.96 -5.49 -17.14
N ASP A 151 -2.78 -5.75 -16.13
CA ASP A 151 -3.31 -4.70 -15.24
C ASP A 151 -2.27 -4.37 -14.17
N GLU A 152 -1.74 -3.15 -14.21
CA GLU A 152 -0.71 -2.67 -13.29
C GLU A 152 -1.11 -2.72 -11.81
N PRO A 153 -2.32 -2.27 -11.39
CA PRO A 153 -2.67 -2.26 -9.98
C PRO A 153 -2.92 -3.69 -9.46
N LYS A 154 -3.43 -4.61 -10.30
CA LYS A 154 -3.58 -6.03 -9.96
C LYS A 154 -2.23 -6.73 -9.85
N LEU A 155 -1.28 -6.40 -10.73
CA LEU A 155 0.11 -6.89 -10.65
C LEU A 155 0.77 -6.52 -9.33
N VAL A 156 0.64 -5.26 -8.92
CA VAL A 156 1.21 -4.79 -7.65
C VAL A 156 0.47 -5.41 -6.46
N GLN A 157 -0.87 -5.47 -6.50
CA GLN A 157 -1.67 -6.09 -5.45
C GLN A 157 -1.30 -7.56 -5.25
N PHE A 158 -1.23 -8.35 -6.32
CA PHE A 158 -0.81 -9.75 -6.26
C PHE A 158 0.62 -9.91 -5.76
N GLY A 159 1.51 -9.03 -6.21
CA GLY A 159 2.91 -9.04 -5.79
C GLY A 159 3.06 -8.78 -4.29
N LEU A 160 2.32 -7.81 -3.74
CA LEU A 160 2.34 -7.49 -2.31
C LEU A 160 1.65 -8.59 -1.48
N LEU A 161 0.56 -9.17 -1.98
CA LEU A 161 -0.16 -10.26 -1.29
C LEU A 161 0.72 -11.50 -1.06
N ASN A 162 1.54 -11.82 -2.04
CA ASN A 162 2.41 -13.01 -2.05
C ASN A 162 3.84 -12.71 -1.59
N ASP A 163 4.10 -11.52 -1.05
CA ASP A 163 5.42 -11.05 -0.60
C ASP A 163 6.51 -11.18 -1.70
N LEU A 164 6.10 -11.02 -2.97
CA LEU A 164 7.01 -11.01 -4.13
C LEU A 164 7.69 -9.65 -4.28
N ILE A 165 6.96 -8.59 -3.93
CA ILE A 165 7.45 -7.21 -3.92
C ILE A 165 7.19 -6.56 -2.58
N GLN A 166 8.00 -5.56 -2.26
CA GLN A 166 7.83 -4.69 -1.11
C GLN A 166 7.76 -3.24 -1.59
N ARG A 167 6.89 -2.45 -0.95
CA ARG A 167 6.83 -1.00 -1.20
C ARG A 167 7.98 -0.35 -0.44
N LEU A 168 8.76 0.48 -1.13
CA LEU A 168 9.71 1.37 -0.47
C LEU A 168 8.98 2.65 -0.09
N HIS A 169 9.00 2.97 1.20
CA HIS A 169 8.45 4.22 1.70
C HIS A 169 9.57 5.26 1.80
N GLN A 170 9.23 6.49 1.44
CA GLN A 170 10.10 7.64 1.62
C GLN A 170 9.93 8.15 3.06
N TYR A 171 11.05 8.42 3.74
CA TYR A 171 11.11 8.96 5.09
C TYR A 171 11.98 10.23 5.07
N PRO A 172 11.38 11.42 5.14
CA PRO A 172 12.14 12.66 5.16
C PRO A 172 12.75 12.87 6.55
N ILE A 173 14.05 13.09 6.57
CA ILE A 173 14.83 13.45 7.75
C ILE A 173 15.30 14.88 7.58
N ARG A 174 14.91 15.75 8.50
CA ARG A 174 15.53 17.07 8.61
C ARG A 174 16.90 16.92 9.26
N LEU A 175 17.95 17.29 8.54
CA LEU A 175 19.25 17.55 9.15
C LEU A 175 19.20 18.95 9.77
N LEU A 176 19.07 19.01 11.09
CA LEU A 176 19.31 20.24 11.83
C LEU A 176 20.83 20.39 12.00
N PRO A 177 21.47 21.48 11.56
CA PRO A 177 22.77 21.83 12.10
C PRO A 177 22.59 22.10 13.60
N ASP A 178 23.55 21.63 14.40
CA ASP A 178 23.53 21.49 15.88
C ASP A 178 23.37 22.81 16.67
N ASP A 179 23.13 23.92 15.99
CA ASP A 179 22.97 25.23 16.60
C ASP A 179 21.66 25.86 16.15
N GLN A 180 20.90 26.34 17.15
CA GLN A 180 19.75 27.23 17.07
C GLN A 180 18.40 26.59 17.41
N ASN A 181 18.27 26.41 18.72
CA ASN A 181 17.10 26.58 19.56
C ASN A 181 16.44 27.98 19.41
N TYR A 182 16.27 28.50 18.19
CA TYR A 182 15.64 29.79 17.95
C TYR A 182 14.19 29.61 17.49
N ALA A 183 13.33 29.97 18.43
CA ALA A 183 11.93 30.30 18.25
C ALA A 183 11.69 31.08 16.94
N SER A 184 11.10 30.39 15.96
CA SER A 184 10.37 31.03 14.87
C SER A 184 8.94 30.52 14.92
N SER A 185 8.03 31.45 15.18
CA SER A 185 6.60 31.30 15.48
C SER A 185 5.74 30.73 14.33
N ARG A 186 6.33 29.95 13.42
CA ARG A 186 5.65 29.15 12.39
C ARG A 186 6.43 27.85 12.16
N GLN A 187 6.54 27.02 13.18
CA GLN A 187 6.92 25.62 12.94
C GLN A 187 5.78 24.97 12.17
N SER A 188 5.86 25.03 10.84
CA SER A 188 4.96 24.26 9.97
C SER A 188 4.93 22.83 10.49
N ALA A 189 3.74 22.26 10.67
CA ALA A 189 3.57 20.90 11.18
C ALA A 189 4.41 19.87 10.40
N VAL A 190 4.75 20.18 9.15
CA VAL A 190 5.76 19.52 8.30
C VAL A 190 7.08 19.30 9.05
N HIS A 191 7.67 20.34 9.64
CA HIS A 191 8.97 20.25 10.31
C HIS A 191 8.97 19.37 11.56
N LYS A 192 7.82 19.21 12.24
CA LYS A 192 7.69 18.30 13.39
C LYS A 192 7.55 16.85 12.97
N LEU A 193 7.03 16.60 11.77
CA LEU A 193 6.79 15.27 11.22
C LEU A 193 7.99 14.72 10.42
N CYS A 194 8.89 15.59 9.92
CA CYS A 194 10.14 15.21 9.23
C CYS A 194 11.27 14.75 10.18
N ASN A 195 10.97 13.82 11.08
CA ASN A 195 11.91 13.25 12.05
C ASN A 195 12.49 11.88 11.62
N GLY A 196 12.18 11.41 10.39
CA GLY A 196 12.58 10.09 9.89
C GLY A 196 11.74 8.92 10.39
N LEU A 197 10.74 9.15 11.24
CA LEU A 197 9.85 8.09 11.75
C LEU A 197 8.53 8.00 10.98
N HIS A 198 8.09 9.09 10.35
CA HIS A 198 6.83 9.15 9.61
C HIS A 198 7.10 8.97 8.11
N SER A 199 6.33 8.08 7.47
CA SER A 199 6.38 7.89 6.02
C SER A 199 5.77 9.10 5.30
N TYR A 200 6.13 9.33 4.03
CA TYR A 200 5.50 10.35 3.19
C TYR A 200 3.97 10.26 3.21
N ASP A 201 3.41 9.04 3.24
CA ASP A 201 1.96 8.81 3.27
C ASP A 201 1.34 9.32 4.58
N GLU A 202 1.98 9.06 5.73
CA GLU A 202 1.52 9.55 7.04
C GLU A 202 1.56 11.08 7.13
N ILE A 203 2.61 11.67 6.58
CA ILE A 203 2.80 13.12 6.55
C ILE A 203 1.71 13.75 5.67
N CYS A 204 1.45 13.19 4.49
CA CYS A 204 0.37 13.63 3.60
C CYS A 204 -0.99 13.54 4.30
N CYS A 205 -1.29 12.42 4.96
CA CYS A 205 -2.56 12.23 5.67
C CYS A 205 -2.73 13.20 6.85
N LYS A 206 -1.68 13.44 7.65
CA LYS A 206 -1.75 14.36 8.80
C LYS A 206 -1.85 15.83 8.40
N LEU A 207 -1.26 16.21 7.27
CA LEU A 207 -1.22 17.59 6.80
C LEU A 207 -2.32 17.90 5.78
N GLY A 208 -3.01 16.90 5.23
CA GLY A 208 -4.01 17.06 4.18
C GLY A 208 -3.44 17.57 2.85
N ILE A 209 -2.13 17.45 2.65
CA ILE A 209 -1.43 17.87 1.43
C ILE A 209 -1.21 16.68 0.50
N THR A 210 -1.10 16.95 -0.80
CA THR A 210 -0.83 15.91 -1.79
C THR A 210 0.64 15.49 -1.79
N HIS A 211 0.92 14.26 -2.24
CA HIS A 211 2.29 13.75 -2.36
C HIS A 211 3.19 14.63 -3.26
N LYS A 212 2.61 15.34 -4.24
CA LYS A 212 3.35 16.28 -5.10
C LYS A 212 3.72 17.54 -4.35
N GLU A 213 2.77 18.14 -3.63
CA GLU A 213 3.02 19.35 -2.83
C GLU A 213 4.03 19.09 -1.71
N LEU A 214 3.97 17.91 -1.07
CA LEU A 214 4.96 17.50 -0.07
C LEU A 214 6.36 17.36 -0.71
N ASN A 215 6.46 16.74 -1.89
CA ASN A 215 7.72 16.62 -2.61
C ASN A 215 8.27 18.00 -3.02
N ASP A 216 7.43 18.89 -3.55
CA ASP A 216 7.81 20.26 -3.93
C ASP A 216 8.28 21.08 -2.71
N GLN A 217 7.67 20.88 -1.54
CA GLN A 217 8.11 21.52 -0.30
C GLN A 217 9.46 21.00 0.17
N ILE A 218 9.69 19.68 0.05
CA ILE A 218 10.96 19.06 0.44
C ILE A 218 12.09 19.43 -0.52
N GLU A 219 11.83 19.49 -1.83
CA GLU A 219 12.80 19.96 -2.83
C GLU A 219 13.19 21.44 -2.64
N ARG A 220 12.29 22.26 -2.08
CA ARG A 220 12.59 23.65 -1.71
C ARG A 220 13.46 23.78 -0.46
N GLU A 221 13.46 22.77 0.42
CA GLU A 221 14.23 22.76 1.65
C GLU A 221 15.50 21.92 1.52
N THR A 222 16.65 22.58 1.29
CA THR A 222 17.98 21.95 1.18
C THR A 222 18.45 21.18 2.42
N ASN A 223 17.73 21.30 3.55
CA ASN A 223 18.07 20.67 4.82
C ASN A 223 17.32 19.34 5.07
N ILE A 224 16.53 18.86 4.10
CA ILE A 224 15.78 17.60 4.22
C ILE A 224 16.39 16.55 3.30
N ILE A 225 16.80 15.41 3.88
CA ILE A 225 17.23 14.23 3.13
C ILE A 225 16.12 13.19 3.18
N VAL A 226 15.78 12.60 2.04
CA VAL A 226 14.80 11.52 1.96
C VAL A 226 15.52 10.17 2.00
N LEU A 227 15.25 9.40 3.05
CA LEU A 227 15.65 8.00 3.12
C LEU A 227 14.56 7.11 2.53
N TRP A 228 14.98 6.00 1.94
CA TRP A 228 14.09 4.96 1.42
C TRP A 228 14.18 3.75 2.36
N LYS A 229 13.05 3.34 2.94
CA LYS A 229 12.98 2.22 3.88
C LYS A 229 11.76 1.35 3.60
#